data_AF-A0AAD8YDG7-F1
#
_entry.id   AF-A0AAD8YDG7-F1
#
_cell.length_a   1.000
_cell.length_b   1.000
_cell.length_c   1.000
_cell.angle_alpha   90.00
_cell.angle_beta   90.00
_cell.angle_gamma   90.00
#
_symmetry.space_group_name_H-M   'P 1'
#
loop_
_entity.id
_entity.type
_entity.pdbx_description
1 polymer ?
#
loop_
_entity_poly.entity_id
_entity_poly.type
_entity_poly.pdbx_seq_one_letter_code
_entity_poly.pdbx_strand_id
1 'polypeptide(L)'
;MALLTTSSSSSVRRSSSSRLVKLLAVLLFLTLVTIQFSLVARLSKLSELDDPPRLHGGSKHIRHDGNKDTQSADRGAKDNTSLLQDEERLITPSTSDGTLQGKERLWQMLITRNVTQLYASYWNSVPHWDAVTNNIHRTAPIIHGLETCETFQKITSDSPSQRRIAPAGLFNTGTNLLSVLLEYNCQNPHRVEKFNGNAKRGHGNEWQTRWGKHTPARYRRTYSTSKNPKYSVDEVLPIVLVRNPYGWMKSMCRNPYTASWEGRSNSKTCPKLKKGNNQWNEVNVKFGPGQTHHKSLGHLFNDWYGDYFYSNSTKDDGNERNTTAPFPRLIIRFEDIIFFPQEVTEAVCKCAGGTLGHRADDKDVANGTFHYVVRSAKAGFGHGPQSHRNGLIDSWIRYGSVDPQSEYSPHDLALAQEVLDPLIMDAFAYS
;
A
#
# COMPACT_ATOMS: atom_id res chain seq x y z
N MET A 1 42.11 -30.83 -68.74
CA MET A 1 42.69 -29.48 -68.71
C MET A 1 42.60 -29.01 -67.26
N ALA A 2 43.58 -29.20 -66.37
CA ALA A 2 44.99 -28.81 -66.37
C ALA A 2 45.22 -27.29 -66.40
N LEU A 3 46.02 -26.84 -65.41
CA LEU A 3 46.74 -25.55 -65.15
C LEU A 3 46.18 -24.78 -63.93
N LEU A 4 46.79 -24.79 -62.73
CA LEU A 4 48.14 -24.39 -62.23
C LEU A 4 48.30 -22.89 -61.89
N THR A 5 48.60 -22.66 -60.59
CA THR A 5 49.47 -21.62 -59.98
C THR A 5 48.97 -20.17 -59.98
N THR A 6 49.23 -19.29 -59.00
CA THR A 6 50.41 -19.08 -58.14
C THR A 6 50.07 -18.49 -56.75
N SER A 7 50.97 -18.78 -55.80
CA SER A 7 51.15 -18.14 -54.50
C SER A 7 51.59 -16.67 -54.56
N SER A 8 51.21 -15.85 -53.57
CA SER A 8 52.13 -14.86 -53.00
C SER A 8 51.82 -14.61 -51.52
N SER A 9 52.88 -14.69 -50.72
CA SER A 9 52.95 -14.43 -49.29
C SER A 9 53.30 -12.96 -49.06
N SER A 10 52.64 -12.30 -48.11
CA SER A 10 53.15 -11.05 -47.56
C SER A 10 52.63 -10.76 -46.16
N SER A 11 53.57 -10.37 -45.30
CA SER A 11 53.41 -9.49 -44.14
C SER A 11 52.97 -10.10 -42.80
N VAL A 12 53.92 -10.81 -42.17
CA VAL A 12 54.02 -10.89 -40.71
C VAL A 12 54.79 -9.66 -40.24
N ARG A 13 54.11 -8.68 -39.60
CA ARG A 13 54.64 -7.75 -38.58
C ARG A 13 53.58 -6.70 -38.23
N ARG A 14 52.73 -7.01 -37.23
CA ARG A 14 52.04 -6.02 -36.36
C ARG A 14 51.18 -6.77 -35.32
N SER A 15 51.79 -7.26 -34.25
CA SER A 15 51.03 -7.85 -33.13
C SER A 15 51.75 -7.75 -31.78
N SER A 16 52.32 -6.60 -31.44
CA SER A 16 52.67 -6.29 -30.03
C SER A 16 51.81 -5.15 -29.46
N SER A 17 51.46 -4.15 -30.27
CA SER A 17 50.61 -3.02 -29.86
C SER A 17 49.20 -3.43 -29.41
N SER A 18 48.58 -4.43 -30.06
CA SER A 18 47.21 -4.85 -29.71
C SER A 18 47.11 -5.51 -28.32
N ARG A 19 48.15 -6.22 -27.87
CA ARG A 19 48.13 -6.88 -26.56
C ARG A 19 48.26 -5.87 -25.42
N LEU A 20 49.08 -4.84 -25.59
CA LEU A 20 49.23 -3.77 -24.60
C LEU A 20 47.94 -2.95 -24.44
N VAL A 21 47.28 -2.61 -25.54
CA VAL A 21 46.00 -1.87 -25.52
C VAL A 21 44.89 -2.69 -24.84
N LYS A 22 44.81 -4.00 -25.11
CA LYS A 22 43.85 -4.88 -24.44
C LYS A 22 44.13 -5.02 -22.94
N LEU A 23 45.39 -5.12 -22.54
CA LEU A 23 45.79 -5.19 -21.13
C LEU A 23 45.44 -3.89 -20.38
N LEU A 24 45.72 -2.73 -20.98
CA LEU A 24 45.37 -1.42 -20.41
C LEU A 24 43.85 -1.25 -20.26
N ALA A 25 43.07 -1.69 -21.26
CA ALA A 25 41.61 -1.63 -21.18
C ALA A 25 41.03 -2.51 -20.05
N VAL A 26 41.59 -3.71 -19.84
CA VAL A 26 41.18 -4.59 -18.73
C VAL A 26 41.56 -4.00 -17.38
N LEU A 27 42.77 -3.42 -17.24
CA LEU A 27 43.20 -2.76 -16.01
C LEU A 27 42.35 -1.53 -15.69
N LEU A 28 41.98 -0.74 -16.70
CA LEU A 28 41.09 0.43 -16.55
C LEU A 28 39.68 -0.01 -16.11
N PHE A 29 39.17 -1.10 -16.68
CA PHE A 29 37.88 -1.65 -16.30
C PHE A 29 37.88 -2.16 -14.84
N LEU A 30 38.91 -2.91 -14.44
CA LEU A 30 39.04 -3.42 -13.07
C LEU A 30 39.21 -2.29 -12.03
N THR A 31 39.93 -1.23 -12.38
CA THR A 31 40.05 -0.04 -11.51
C THR A 31 38.73 0.72 -11.39
N LEU A 32 37.96 0.86 -12.47
CA LEU A 32 36.63 1.48 -12.40
C LEU A 32 35.65 0.66 -11.55
N VAL A 33 35.68 -0.67 -11.66
CA VAL A 33 34.85 -1.57 -10.84
C VAL A 33 35.23 -1.46 -9.36
N THR A 34 36.53 -1.46 -9.03
CA THR A 34 36.98 -1.33 -7.63
C THR A 34 36.68 0.06 -7.05
N ILE A 35 36.79 1.13 -7.83
CA ILE A 35 36.35 2.48 -7.42
C ILE A 35 34.84 2.49 -7.14
N GLN A 36 34.02 1.92 -8.03
CA GLN A 36 32.57 1.80 -7.84
C GLN A 36 32.23 1.05 -6.55
N PHE A 37 32.84 -0.12 -6.30
CA PHE A 37 32.61 -0.87 -5.06
C PHE A 37 33.06 -0.10 -3.81
N SER A 38 34.20 0.60 -3.86
CA SER A 38 34.70 1.41 -2.75
C SER A 38 33.78 2.62 -2.46
N LEU A 39 33.28 3.29 -3.51
CA LEU A 39 32.33 4.39 -3.38
C LEU A 39 30.99 3.91 -2.80
N VAL A 40 30.45 2.79 -3.29
CA VAL A 40 29.22 2.20 -2.75
C VAL A 40 29.41 1.82 -1.29
N ALA A 41 30.51 1.16 -0.93
CA ALA A 41 30.78 0.78 0.46
C ALA A 41 30.94 2.01 1.39
N ARG A 42 31.59 3.08 0.92
CA ARG A 42 31.71 4.34 1.68
C ARG A 42 30.38 5.08 1.80
N LEU A 43 29.57 5.12 0.76
CA LEU A 43 28.23 5.72 0.78
C LEU A 43 27.27 4.94 1.68
N SER A 44 27.35 3.60 1.71
CA SER A 44 26.57 2.78 2.63
C SER A 44 26.96 3.05 4.10
N LYS A 45 28.25 3.21 4.40
CA LYS A 45 28.69 3.59 5.76
C LYS A 45 28.27 4.99 6.17
N LEU A 46 28.22 5.94 5.24
CA LEU A 46 27.69 7.28 5.50
C LEU A 46 26.17 7.26 5.74
N SER A 47 25.43 6.37 5.06
CA SER A 47 23.99 6.20 5.30
C SER A 47 23.64 5.57 6.66
N GLU A 48 24.59 4.87 7.30
CA GLU A 48 24.40 4.29 8.64
C GLU A 48 24.76 5.27 9.78
N LEU A 49 25.51 6.34 9.50
CA LEU A 49 26.00 7.28 10.51
C LEU A 49 25.15 8.55 10.67
N ASP A 50 24.14 8.77 9.82
CA ASP A 50 23.37 10.04 9.81
C ASP A 50 21.91 9.96 10.27
N ASP A 51 21.41 8.81 10.75
CA ASP A 51 20.04 8.74 11.32
C ASP A 51 20.01 8.12 12.73
N PRO A 52 20.30 8.88 13.79
CA PRO A 52 19.53 8.70 15.03
C PRO A 52 18.04 8.94 14.69
N PRO A 53 17.09 8.23 15.31
CA PRO A 53 15.66 8.48 15.09
C PRO A 53 15.29 9.89 15.55
N ARG A 54 15.46 10.89 14.67
CA ARG A 54 15.12 12.28 14.96
C ARG A 54 13.64 12.50 14.76
N LEU A 55 12.96 12.48 15.90
CA LEU A 55 11.92 13.39 16.36
C LEU A 55 10.93 13.88 15.31
N HIS A 56 9.72 13.34 15.43
CA HIS A 56 8.49 13.93 14.94
C HIS A 56 8.44 15.43 15.26
N GLY A 57 8.48 16.25 14.21
CA GLY A 57 7.88 17.58 14.28
C GLY A 57 6.39 17.39 14.52
N GLY A 58 5.97 17.52 15.78
CA GLY A 58 4.58 17.58 16.17
C GLY A 58 3.86 18.57 15.25
N SER A 59 2.87 18.07 14.51
CA SER A 59 1.94 18.92 13.80
C SER A 59 1.26 19.78 14.86
N LYS A 60 1.67 21.05 14.97
CA LYS A 60 1.04 22.02 15.86
C LYS A 60 -0.44 22.06 15.49
N HIS A 61 -1.24 21.46 16.37
CA HIS A 61 -2.68 21.61 16.34
C HIS A 61 -3.01 23.10 16.40
N ILE A 62 -3.95 23.44 15.55
CA ILE A 62 -4.65 24.72 15.33
C ILE A 62 -4.70 25.59 16.60
N ARG A 63 -4.08 26.78 16.51
CA ARG A 63 -4.32 27.91 17.43
C ARG A 63 -5.75 28.41 17.24
N HIS A 64 -6.49 28.49 18.35
CA HIS A 64 -7.61 29.42 18.48
C HIS A 64 -7.05 30.84 18.64
N ASP A 65 -7.34 31.72 17.69
CA ASP A 65 -7.20 33.17 17.87
C ASP A 65 -8.42 33.69 18.62
N GLY A 66 -8.20 34.53 19.65
CA GLY A 66 -9.24 35.44 20.13
C GLY A 66 -9.23 35.82 21.61
N ASN A 67 -8.38 36.78 21.96
CA ASN A 67 -8.67 37.90 22.88
C ASN A 67 -8.47 37.71 24.41
N LYS A 68 -7.42 38.34 24.98
CA LYS A 68 -7.50 39.52 25.89
C LYS A 68 -6.16 39.83 26.58
N ASP A 69 -5.73 41.07 26.40
CA ASP A 69 -5.21 42.04 27.38
C ASP A 69 -4.51 41.56 28.67
N THR A 70 -3.21 41.88 28.69
CA THR A 70 -2.40 42.52 29.76
C THR A 70 -2.42 42.07 31.23
N GLN A 71 -1.17 41.81 31.66
CA GLN A 71 -0.47 42.20 32.90
C GLN A 71 -0.43 41.23 34.11
N SER A 72 0.82 40.87 34.41
CA SER A 72 1.44 40.76 35.74
C SER A 72 1.08 39.57 36.63
N ALA A 73 1.98 38.59 36.69
CA ALA A 73 2.63 38.18 37.94
C ALA A 73 3.77 37.19 37.66
N ASP A 74 4.98 37.68 37.84
CA ASP A 74 6.22 36.92 37.92
C ASP A 74 6.24 36.11 39.22
N ARG A 75 6.01 34.78 39.16
CA ARG A 75 6.32 33.75 40.18
C ARG A 75 5.89 32.37 39.67
N GLY A 76 6.86 31.52 39.27
CA GLY A 76 6.59 30.08 39.08
C GLY A 76 7.35 29.35 37.98
N ALA A 77 8.58 29.75 37.61
CA ALA A 77 9.34 29.11 36.52
C ALA A 77 10.13 27.85 36.91
N LYS A 78 9.62 26.99 37.82
CA LYS A 78 10.42 25.87 38.38
C LYS A 78 9.93 24.43 38.12
N ASP A 79 8.86 24.19 37.34
CA ASP A 79 8.32 22.81 37.23
C ASP A 79 8.04 22.27 35.82
N ASN A 80 8.40 22.99 34.75
CA ASN A 80 8.14 22.52 33.38
C ASN A 80 9.19 21.52 32.84
N THR A 81 10.31 21.30 33.54
CA THR A 81 11.36 20.38 33.09
C THR A 81 10.97 18.90 33.31
N SER A 82 10.13 18.61 34.30
CA SER A 82 9.67 17.26 34.62
C SER A 82 8.77 16.68 33.52
N LEU A 83 7.81 17.48 33.03
CA LEU A 83 6.87 17.07 31.99
C LEU A 83 7.55 16.74 30.65
N LEU A 84 8.64 17.43 30.29
CA LEU A 84 9.37 17.17 29.06
C LEU A 84 10.22 15.88 29.13
N GLN A 85 10.65 15.47 30.32
CA GLN A 85 11.42 14.22 30.48
C GLN A 85 10.55 12.98 30.33
N ASP A 86 9.28 13.04 30.71
CA ASP A 86 8.34 11.92 30.57
C ASP A 86 7.96 11.66 29.10
N GLU A 87 8.02 12.67 28.22
CA GLU A 87 7.68 12.51 26.80
C GLU A 87 8.72 11.70 26.01
N GLU A 88 10.00 11.71 26.44
CA GLU A 88 11.10 11.02 25.76
C GLU A 88 11.44 9.65 26.37
N ARG A 89 10.75 9.23 27.44
CA ARG A 89 11.02 7.94 28.08
C ARG A 89 10.59 6.76 27.18
N LEU A 90 11.53 5.86 26.90
CA LEU A 90 11.23 4.55 26.31
C LEU A 90 10.61 3.63 27.37
N ILE A 91 9.56 2.91 26.98
CA ILE A 91 8.85 1.94 27.80
C ILE A 91 8.73 0.61 27.06
N THR A 92 8.62 -0.48 27.83
CA THR A 92 8.11 -1.77 27.35
C THR A 92 6.70 -1.91 27.92
N PRO A 93 5.65 -1.80 27.10
CA PRO A 93 4.27 -1.97 27.57
C PRO A 93 4.09 -3.29 28.34
N SER A 94 3.48 -3.22 29.52
CA SER A 94 3.24 -4.37 30.40
C SER A 94 1.82 -4.36 30.96
N THR A 95 1.29 -5.54 31.30
CA THR A 95 0.03 -5.65 32.04
C THR A 95 0.20 -5.28 33.51
N SER A 96 1.41 -5.44 34.07
CA SER A 96 1.69 -5.19 35.49
C SER A 96 1.60 -3.71 35.89
N ASP A 97 1.90 -2.80 34.97
CA ASP A 97 1.82 -1.35 35.16
C ASP A 97 0.62 -0.72 34.43
N GLY A 98 -0.25 -1.55 33.84
CA GLY A 98 -1.44 -1.13 33.11
C GLY A 98 -1.18 -0.52 31.73
N THR A 99 0.07 -0.29 31.32
CA THR A 99 0.39 0.39 30.05
C THR A 99 -0.01 -0.43 28.82
N LEU A 100 -0.11 -1.75 28.95
CA LEU A 100 -0.57 -2.66 27.89
C LEU A 100 -2.09 -2.91 27.90
N GLN A 101 -2.78 -2.54 28.98
CA GLN A 101 -4.18 -2.91 29.19
C GLN A 101 -5.07 -2.44 28.03
N GLY A 102 -5.77 -3.37 27.39
CA GLY A 102 -6.64 -3.11 26.24
C GLY A 102 -5.89 -2.79 24.94
N LYS A 103 -4.57 -2.95 24.87
CA LYS A 103 -3.73 -2.77 23.66
C LYS A 103 -2.93 -4.03 23.31
N GLU A 104 -3.25 -5.16 23.96
CA GLU A 104 -2.52 -6.43 23.88
C GLU A 104 -2.36 -6.91 22.43
N ARG A 105 -3.46 -6.86 21.65
CA ARG A 105 -3.43 -7.28 20.24
C ARG A 105 -2.50 -6.42 19.40
N LEU A 106 -2.50 -5.10 19.59
CA LEU A 106 -1.64 -4.19 18.84
C LEU A 106 -0.18 -4.41 19.20
N TRP A 107 0.12 -4.58 20.50
CA TRP A 107 1.46 -4.92 20.96
C TRP A 107 1.95 -6.26 20.41
N GLN A 108 1.08 -7.28 20.33
CA GLN A 108 1.41 -8.60 19.75
C GLN A 108 1.94 -8.49 18.31
N MET A 109 1.40 -7.57 17.51
CA MET A 109 1.88 -7.32 16.14
C MET A 109 3.30 -6.73 16.14
N LEU A 110 3.63 -5.89 17.13
CA LEU A 110 4.94 -5.26 17.25
C LEU A 110 6.02 -6.23 17.73
N ILE A 111 5.72 -7.06 18.74
CA ILE A 111 6.70 -8.02 19.26
C ILE A 111 7.07 -9.08 18.22
N THR A 112 6.14 -9.41 17.30
CA THR A 112 6.43 -10.31 16.16
C THR A 112 7.54 -9.74 15.25
N ARG A 113 7.77 -8.42 15.33
CA ARG A 113 8.80 -7.67 14.60
C ARG A 113 9.99 -7.29 15.48
N ASN A 114 10.17 -7.97 16.60
CA ASN A 114 11.21 -7.72 17.59
C ASN A 114 11.21 -6.28 18.14
N VAL A 115 10.07 -5.59 18.09
CA VAL A 115 9.92 -4.29 18.75
C VAL A 115 9.69 -4.56 20.23
N THR A 116 10.64 -4.14 21.07
CA THR A 116 10.60 -4.38 22.53
C THR A 116 10.34 -3.12 23.35
N GLN A 117 10.58 -1.94 22.76
CA GLN A 117 10.44 -0.64 23.42
C GLN A 117 9.89 0.43 22.45
N LEU A 118 9.15 1.38 23.00
CA LEU A 118 8.61 2.56 22.30
C LEU A 118 8.62 3.77 23.23
N TYR A 119 8.53 4.97 22.66
CA TYR A 119 8.30 6.18 23.46
C TYR A 119 6.92 6.13 24.13
N ALA A 120 6.88 6.44 25.43
CA ALA A 120 5.65 6.43 26.22
C ALA A 120 4.58 7.34 25.63
N SER A 121 4.94 8.58 25.26
CA SER A 121 4.07 9.55 24.60
C SER A 121 3.42 9.00 23.32
N TYR A 122 4.21 8.30 22.51
CA TYR A 122 3.74 7.70 21.27
C TYR A 122 2.81 6.50 21.52
N TRP A 123 3.15 5.62 22.48
CA TRP A 123 2.30 4.50 22.87
C TRP A 123 0.98 4.95 23.51
N ASN A 124 1.00 6.03 24.28
CA ASN A 124 -0.20 6.63 24.88
C ASN A 124 -1.21 7.10 23.82
N SER A 125 -0.72 7.49 22.64
CA SER A 125 -1.57 7.91 21.51
C SER A 125 -2.24 6.73 20.77
N VAL A 126 -1.75 5.51 20.98
CA VAL A 126 -2.34 4.30 20.38
C VAL A 126 -3.71 4.04 21.02
N PRO A 127 -4.78 3.83 20.24
CA PRO A 127 -6.10 3.55 20.80
C PRO A 127 -6.15 2.18 21.49
N HIS A 128 -7.07 2.05 22.44
CA HIS A 128 -7.46 0.74 22.95
C HIS A 128 -8.13 -0.07 21.84
N TRP A 129 -8.04 -1.39 21.91
CA TRP A 129 -8.62 -2.30 20.92
C TRP A 129 -10.14 -2.14 20.82
N ASP A 130 -10.84 -1.90 21.93
CA ASP A 130 -12.28 -1.63 21.91
C ASP A 130 -12.61 -0.33 21.17
N ALA A 131 -11.76 0.71 21.31
CA ALA A 131 -11.92 1.93 20.54
C ALA A 131 -11.70 1.68 19.04
N VAL A 132 -10.70 0.86 18.70
CA VAL A 132 -10.46 0.43 17.30
C VAL A 132 -11.69 -0.29 16.76
N THR A 133 -12.15 -1.36 17.41
CA THR A 133 -13.28 -2.19 16.93
C THR A 133 -14.58 -1.42 16.87
N ASN A 134 -14.82 -0.49 17.81
CA ASN A 134 -15.94 0.43 17.75
C ASN A 134 -15.83 1.39 16.56
N ASN A 135 -14.65 1.95 16.29
CA ASN A 135 -14.42 2.87 15.18
C ASN A 135 -14.52 2.20 13.80
N ILE A 136 -14.09 0.93 13.69
CA ILE A 136 -14.22 0.17 12.44
C ILE A 136 -15.54 -0.62 12.37
N HIS A 137 -16.37 -0.53 13.41
CA HIS A 137 -17.67 -1.18 13.62
C HIS A 137 -17.66 -2.72 13.57
N ARG A 138 -16.59 -3.36 14.09
CA ARG A 138 -16.42 -4.83 14.00
C ARG A 138 -15.24 -5.42 14.77
N THR A 139 -15.31 -6.74 14.96
CA THR A 139 -14.32 -7.58 15.64
C THR A 139 -13.58 -8.58 14.73
N ALA A 140 -13.92 -8.63 13.44
CA ALA A 140 -13.33 -9.54 12.44
C ALA A 140 -13.17 -8.79 11.09
N PRO A 141 -12.40 -9.31 10.10
CA PRO A 141 -12.29 -8.70 8.76
C PRO A 141 -13.51 -9.00 7.84
N ILE A 142 -13.76 -8.16 6.82
CA ILE A 142 -14.84 -8.28 5.82
C ILE A 142 -14.08 -8.58 4.54
N ILE A 143 -14.38 -9.73 3.96
CA ILE A 143 -13.77 -10.18 2.72
C ILE A 143 -14.92 -10.58 1.81
N HIS A 144 -15.31 -9.67 0.93
CA HIS A 144 -16.34 -9.94 -0.05
C HIS A 144 -15.73 -10.74 -1.21
N GLY A 145 -16.46 -11.73 -1.74
CA GLY A 145 -15.99 -12.54 -2.87
C GLY A 145 -15.42 -13.91 -2.52
N LEU A 146 -15.44 -14.32 -1.25
CA LEU A 146 -14.95 -15.64 -0.82
C LEU A 146 -15.68 -16.80 -1.51
N GLU A 147 -16.94 -16.60 -1.91
CA GLU A 147 -17.72 -17.55 -2.70
C GLU A 147 -17.11 -17.84 -4.09
N THR A 148 -16.24 -16.95 -4.59
CA THR A 148 -15.60 -17.11 -5.91
C THR A 148 -14.29 -17.91 -5.87
N CYS A 149 -13.79 -18.25 -4.69
CA CYS A 149 -12.49 -18.91 -4.51
C CYS A 149 -12.42 -20.28 -5.21
N GLU A 150 -13.45 -21.11 -5.03
CA GLU A 150 -13.51 -22.42 -5.67
C GLU A 150 -13.51 -22.29 -7.21
N THR A 151 -14.26 -21.32 -7.73
CA THR A 151 -14.29 -21.02 -9.17
C THR A 151 -12.91 -20.63 -9.68
N PHE A 152 -12.18 -19.77 -8.97
CA PHE A 152 -10.79 -19.40 -9.33
C PHE A 152 -9.85 -20.61 -9.35
N GLN A 153 -9.90 -21.44 -8.30
CA GLN A 153 -9.06 -22.63 -8.19
C GLN A 153 -9.36 -23.64 -9.30
N LYS A 154 -10.63 -23.79 -9.69
CA LYS A 154 -11.07 -24.65 -10.79
C LYS A 154 -10.61 -24.15 -12.15
N ILE A 155 -10.72 -22.84 -12.43
CA ILE A 155 -10.22 -22.24 -13.69
C ILE A 155 -8.73 -22.51 -13.90
N THR A 156 -7.99 -22.68 -12.82
CA THR A 156 -6.53 -22.86 -12.80
C THR A 156 -6.09 -24.27 -12.41
N SER A 157 -7.00 -25.25 -12.41
CA SER A 157 -6.74 -26.63 -11.95
C SER A 157 -5.66 -27.33 -12.76
N ASP A 158 -5.58 -27.03 -14.05
CA ASP A 158 -4.64 -27.68 -14.98
C ASP A 158 -3.21 -27.14 -14.82
N SER A 159 -3.05 -26.03 -14.11
CA SER A 159 -1.75 -25.36 -13.91
C SER A 159 -1.73 -24.56 -12.60
N PRO A 160 -1.85 -25.20 -11.42
CA PRO A 160 -1.98 -24.51 -10.15
C PRO A 160 -0.75 -23.66 -9.80
N SER A 161 0.44 -24.02 -10.34
CA SER A 161 1.67 -23.21 -10.24
C SER A 161 1.61 -21.83 -10.95
N GLN A 162 0.59 -21.61 -11.78
CA GLN A 162 0.34 -20.31 -12.44
C GLN A 162 -0.66 -19.43 -11.72
N ARG A 163 -1.36 -19.94 -10.68
CA ARG A 163 -2.25 -19.12 -9.85
C ARG A 163 -1.49 -17.94 -9.30
N ARG A 164 -2.05 -16.74 -9.54
CA ARG A 164 -1.50 -15.49 -9.06
C ARG A 164 -2.51 -14.72 -8.26
N ILE A 165 -2.05 -14.00 -7.25
CA ILE A 165 -2.80 -12.96 -6.57
C ILE A 165 -2.16 -11.61 -6.87
N ALA A 166 -2.96 -10.57 -6.98
CA ALA A 166 -2.45 -9.25 -7.31
C ALA A 166 -3.30 -8.14 -6.68
N PRO A 167 -2.69 -7.10 -6.09
CA PRO A 167 -3.46 -6.00 -5.52
C PRO A 167 -4.09 -5.16 -6.62
N ALA A 168 -5.31 -4.71 -6.35
CA ALA A 168 -6.04 -3.69 -7.10
C ALA A 168 -6.69 -2.71 -6.12
N GLY A 169 -7.01 -1.51 -6.55
CA GLY A 169 -7.65 -0.49 -5.72
C GLY A 169 -7.53 0.90 -6.34
N LEU A 170 -8.44 1.80 -6.00
CA LEU A 170 -8.27 3.22 -6.30
C LEU A 170 -6.96 3.77 -5.71
N PHE A 171 -6.54 4.95 -6.16
CA PHE A 171 -5.43 5.65 -5.52
C PHE A 171 -5.67 5.82 -4.00
N ASN A 172 -4.62 5.84 -3.19
CA ASN A 172 -4.69 6.01 -1.72
C ASN A 172 -5.49 4.95 -0.94
N THR A 173 -5.69 3.75 -1.48
CA THR A 173 -6.41 2.65 -0.80
C THR A 173 -5.50 1.64 -0.10
N GLY A 174 -4.18 1.84 -0.13
CA GLY A 174 -3.23 0.95 0.56
C GLY A 174 -2.69 -0.22 -0.27
N THR A 175 -2.83 -0.21 -1.61
CA THR A 175 -2.39 -1.31 -2.49
C THR A 175 -0.92 -1.71 -2.31
N ASN A 176 -0.05 -0.76 -1.90
CA ASN A 176 1.36 -1.06 -1.62
C ASN A 176 1.51 -1.89 -0.33
N LEU A 177 0.77 -1.55 0.73
CA LEU A 177 0.77 -2.31 1.98
C LEU A 177 0.32 -3.75 1.72
N LEU A 178 -0.81 -3.91 1.01
CA LEU A 178 -1.29 -5.23 0.61
C LEU A 178 -0.26 -5.99 -0.22
N SER A 179 0.39 -5.35 -1.20
CA SER A 179 1.43 -6.01 -2.00
C SER A 179 2.56 -6.59 -1.14
N VAL A 180 3.02 -5.83 -0.13
CA VAL A 180 4.07 -6.30 0.79
C VAL A 180 3.54 -7.43 1.66
N LEU A 181 2.35 -7.28 2.25
CA LEU A 181 1.75 -8.33 3.08
C LEU A 181 1.63 -9.65 2.32
N LEU A 182 1.13 -9.62 1.08
CA LEU A 182 1.01 -10.81 0.25
C LEU A 182 2.39 -11.37 -0.11
N GLU A 183 3.32 -10.53 -0.57
CA GLU A 183 4.67 -10.95 -0.99
C GLU A 183 5.41 -11.73 0.09
N TYR A 184 5.32 -11.30 1.35
CA TYR A 184 6.07 -11.90 2.46
C TYR A 184 5.34 -13.06 3.16
N ASN A 185 4.01 -13.06 3.13
CA ASN A 185 3.22 -13.99 3.97
C ASN A 185 2.39 -15.00 3.18
N CYS A 186 2.34 -14.92 1.85
CA CYS A 186 1.50 -15.79 1.04
C CYS A 186 2.31 -16.63 0.06
N GLN A 187 2.14 -17.95 0.09
CA GLN A 187 2.90 -18.86 -0.77
C GLN A 187 1.94 -19.73 -1.60
N ASN A 188 2.19 -19.84 -2.90
CA ASN A 188 1.59 -20.90 -3.72
C ASN A 188 2.51 -22.13 -3.69
N PRO A 189 2.18 -23.21 -2.98
CA PRO A 189 3.06 -24.37 -2.79
C PRO A 189 3.48 -25.01 -4.12
N HIS A 190 2.56 -25.13 -5.09
CA HIS A 190 2.87 -25.68 -6.41
C HIS A 190 3.88 -24.83 -7.18
N ARG A 191 3.88 -23.52 -6.94
CA ARG A 191 4.85 -22.61 -7.55
C ARG A 191 6.19 -22.65 -6.82
N VAL A 192 6.18 -22.72 -5.49
CA VAL A 192 7.39 -22.91 -4.68
C VAL A 192 8.13 -24.16 -5.16
N GLU A 193 7.42 -25.27 -5.29
CA GLU A 193 7.94 -26.56 -5.77
C GLU A 193 8.51 -26.43 -7.19
N LYS A 194 7.71 -25.91 -8.14
CA LYS A 194 8.13 -25.75 -9.55
C LYS A 194 9.41 -24.92 -9.72
N PHE A 195 9.66 -23.96 -8.83
CA PHE A 195 10.82 -23.07 -8.91
C PHE A 195 11.86 -23.35 -7.81
N ASN A 196 11.80 -24.49 -7.10
CA ASN A 196 12.73 -24.88 -6.04
C ASN A 196 12.93 -23.77 -4.99
N GLY A 197 11.85 -23.12 -4.55
CA GLY A 197 11.90 -22.00 -3.60
C GLY A 197 12.42 -20.67 -4.16
N ASN A 198 12.97 -20.65 -5.38
CA ASN A 198 13.64 -19.48 -5.98
C ASN A 198 12.71 -18.59 -6.83
N ALA A 199 11.39 -18.62 -6.61
CA ALA A 199 10.48 -17.76 -7.36
C ALA A 199 10.71 -16.28 -6.98
N LYS A 200 11.48 -15.56 -7.80
CA LYS A 200 11.72 -14.12 -7.66
C LYS A 200 10.39 -13.36 -7.62
N ARG A 201 10.19 -12.56 -6.57
CA ARG A 201 8.93 -11.91 -6.16
C ARG A 201 7.82 -12.94 -5.94
N GLY A 202 7.86 -13.47 -4.72
CA GLY A 202 6.75 -13.98 -3.95
C GLY A 202 5.90 -15.02 -4.65
N HIS A 203 6.45 -16.10 -5.20
CA HIS A 203 5.77 -17.41 -5.24
C HIS A 203 4.26 -17.37 -5.63
N GLY A 204 3.84 -16.50 -6.56
CA GLY A 204 2.43 -16.33 -6.95
C GLY A 204 1.85 -14.93 -6.72
N ASN A 205 2.59 -14.03 -6.10
CA ASN A 205 2.16 -12.69 -5.72
C ASN A 205 2.71 -11.68 -6.72
N GLU A 206 1.82 -10.97 -7.39
CA GLU A 206 2.16 -9.94 -8.36
C GLU A 206 2.08 -8.56 -7.69
N TRP A 207 2.91 -7.62 -8.15
CA TRP A 207 2.87 -6.22 -7.68
C TRP A 207 1.56 -5.50 -8.05
N GLN A 208 0.92 -5.92 -9.13
CA GLN A 208 -0.32 -5.37 -9.64
C GLN A 208 -1.01 -6.35 -10.58
N THR A 209 -2.32 -6.19 -10.75
CA THR A 209 -3.07 -6.88 -11.80
C THR A 209 -2.52 -6.53 -13.20
N ARG A 210 -2.81 -7.38 -14.19
CA ARG A 210 -2.32 -7.20 -15.56
C ARG A 210 -2.78 -5.90 -16.22
N TRP A 211 -3.98 -5.43 -15.91
CA TRP A 211 -4.52 -4.18 -16.41
C TRP A 211 -4.09 -2.96 -15.56
N GLY A 212 -3.27 -3.18 -14.53
CA GLY A 212 -2.75 -2.16 -13.63
C GLY A 212 -3.60 -2.01 -12.38
N LYS A 213 -2.95 -1.89 -11.21
CA LYS A 213 -3.62 -1.92 -9.91
C LYS A 213 -4.67 -0.82 -9.70
N HIS A 214 -4.53 0.32 -10.38
CA HIS A 214 -5.48 1.44 -10.27
C HIS A 214 -6.51 1.49 -11.40
N THR A 215 -6.39 0.60 -12.39
CA THR A 215 -7.28 0.60 -13.55
C THR A 215 -8.59 -0.14 -13.22
N PRO A 216 -9.76 0.41 -13.60
CA PRO A 216 -11.05 -0.25 -13.38
C PRO A 216 -11.14 -1.63 -14.07
N ALA A 217 -11.97 -2.53 -13.53
CA ALA A 217 -12.04 -3.90 -14.02
C ALA A 217 -12.63 -4.02 -15.43
N ARG A 218 -13.39 -3.03 -15.93
CA ARG A 218 -13.89 -3.03 -17.31
C ARG A 218 -12.77 -3.13 -18.36
N TYR A 219 -11.54 -2.76 -18.00
CA TYR A 219 -10.37 -2.86 -18.86
C TYR A 219 -9.57 -4.16 -18.73
N ARG A 220 -10.00 -5.09 -17.86
CA ARG A 220 -9.29 -6.35 -17.55
C ARG A 220 -8.90 -7.13 -18.80
N ARG A 221 -9.78 -7.21 -19.79
CA ARG A 221 -9.55 -7.97 -21.04
C ARG A 221 -9.04 -7.12 -22.21
N THR A 222 -9.13 -5.79 -22.13
CA THR A 222 -8.83 -4.87 -23.24
C THR A 222 -7.56 -4.06 -23.06
N TYR A 223 -6.97 -4.05 -21.86
CA TYR A 223 -5.73 -3.35 -21.57
C TYR A 223 -4.77 -4.22 -20.74
N SER A 224 -3.48 -4.09 -21.02
CA SER A 224 -2.41 -4.79 -20.30
C SER A 224 -1.23 -3.84 -20.12
N THR A 225 -0.69 -3.75 -18.90
CA THR A 225 0.51 -2.95 -18.61
C THR A 225 1.77 -3.55 -19.22
N SER A 226 1.73 -4.82 -19.63
CA SER A 226 2.79 -5.50 -20.37
C SER A 226 2.32 -5.82 -21.79
N LYS A 227 3.18 -5.53 -22.77
CA LYS A 227 2.97 -5.93 -24.18
C LYS A 227 3.00 -7.44 -24.37
N ASN A 228 3.84 -8.13 -23.60
CA ASN A 228 4.05 -9.59 -23.67
C ASN A 228 3.75 -10.21 -22.31
N PRO A 229 2.48 -10.43 -21.97
CA PRO A 229 2.10 -11.02 -20.69
C PRO A 229 2.55 -12.49 -20.61
N LYS A 230 3.04 -12.90 -19.43
CA LYS A 230 3.49 -14.29 -19.20
C LYS A 230 2.39 -15.22 -18.67
N TYR A 231 1.20 -14.69 -18.48
CA TYR A 231 0.04 -15.36 -17.90
C TYR A 231 -1.24 -14.63 -18.38
N SER A 232 -2.34 -15.34 -18.49
CA SER A 232 -3.68 -14.85 -18.82
C SER A 232 -4.28 -14.01 -17.70
N VAL A 233 -5.39 -13.34 -17.98
CA VAL A 233 -6.11 -12.57 -16.95
C VAL A 233 -6.85 -13.49 -15.97
N ASP A 234 -7.20 -14.69 -16.42
CA ASP A 234 -7.98 -15.69 -15.66
C ASP A 234 -7.09 -16.48 -14.68
N GLU A 235 -5.76 -16.40 -14.84
CA GLU A 235 -4.77 -16.91 -13.88
C GLU A 235 -4.49 -15.94 -12.70
N VAL A 236 -5.16 -14.77 -12.66
CA VAL A 236 -4.99 -13.76 -11.60
C VAL A 236 -6.28 -13.60 -10.80
N LEU A 237 -6.19 -13.80 -9.49
CA LEU A 237 -7.18 -13.38 -8.51
C LEU A 237 -6.86 -11.96 -8.03
N PRO A 238 -7.60 -10.93 -8.47
CA PRO A 238 -7.42 -9.58 -7.96
C PRO A 238 -7.90 -9.48 -6.51
N ILE A 239 -7.05 -8.88 -5.68
CA ILE A 239 -7.33 -8.54 -4.29
C ILE A 239 -7.55 -7.04 -4.23
N VAL A 240 -8.82 -6.65 -4.26
CA VAL A 240 -9.28 -5.28 -4.42
C VAL A 240 -9.38 -4.61 -3.06
N LEU A 241 -8.67 -3.50 -2.85
CA LEU A 241 -8.82 -2.69 -1.65
C LEU A 241 -9.91 -1.64 -1.82
N VAL A 242 -10.90 -1.71 -0.95
CA VAL A 242 -11.86 -0.64 -0.68
C VAL A 242 -11.44 0.08 0.60
N ARG A 243 -11.65 1.38 0.68
CA ARG A 243 -11.34 2.19 1.87
C ARG A 243 -12.59 2.96 2.24
N ASN A 244 -12.76 3.29 3.52
CA ASN A 244 -13.85 4.16 3.96
C ASN A 244 -13.88 5.42 3.06
N PRO A 245 -14.98 5.67 2.32
CA PRO A 245 -15.00 6.68 1.26
C PRO A 245 -14.78 8.10 1.80
N TYR A 246 -15.25 8.41 3.00
CA TYR A 246 -15.05 9.71 3.65
C TYR A 246 -13.56 9.98 3.88
N GLY A 247 -12.86 9.01 4.47
CA GLY A 247 -11.41 9.10 4.69
C GLY A 247 -10.61 9.04 3.38
N TRP A 248 -11.08 8.28 2.39
CA TRP A 248 -10.47 8.20 1.06
C TRP A 248 -10.56 9.53 0.31
N MET A 249 -11.72 10.20 0.27
CA MET A 249 -11.87 11.49 -0.41
C MET A 249 -10.95 12.56 0.19
N LYS A 250 -10.83 12.63 1.52
CA LYS A 250 -9.84 13.50 2.19
C LYS A 250 -8.40 13.13 1.84
N SER A 251 -8.12 11.86 1.61
CA SER A 251 -6.79 11.42 1.15
C SER A 251 -6.48 11.86 -0.29
N MET A 252 -7.49 11.89 -1.16
CA MET A 252 -7.35 12.40 -2.53
C MET A 252 -7.03 13.90 -2.53
N CYS A 253 -7.56 14.68 -1.60
CA CYS A 253 -7.20 16.09 -1.43
C CYS A 253 -5.70 16.30 -1.15
N ARG A 254 -5.09 15.40 -0.39
CA ARG A 254 -3.66 15.48 -0.07
C ARG A 254 -2.77 14.97 -1.19
N ASN A 255 -3.20 13.91 -1.88
CA ASN A 255 -2.41 13.28 -2.93
C ASN A 255 -3.32 12.77 -4.05
N PRO A 256 -3.68 13.62 -5.01
CA PRO A 256 -4.70 13.30 -6.02
C PRO A 256 -4.19 12.39 -7.14
N TYR A 257 -2.88 12.16 -7.24
CA TYR A 257 -2.24 11.45 -8.36
C TYR A 257 -2.64 12.05 -9.71
N THR A 258 -3.30 11.27 -10.57
CA THR A 258 -3.76 11.67 -11.90
C THR A 258 -5.19 12.20 -11.90
N ALA A 259 -5.85 12.29 -10.75
CA ALA A 259 -7.17 12.88 -10.61
C ALA A 259 -7.09 14.41 -10.55
N SER A 260 -8.04 15.09 -11.18
CA SER A 260 -8.13 16.55 -11.20
C SER A 260 -9.59 17.02 -11.13
N TRP A 261 -9.84 18.03 -10.30
CA TRP A 261 -11.14 18.67 -10.10
C TRP A 261 -10.95 20.10 -9.57
N GLU A 262 -12.00 20.90 -9.59
CA GLU A 262 -11.98 22.29 -9.14
C GLU A 262 -11.78 22.37 -7.60
N GLY A 263 -10.88 23.24 -7.15
CA GLY A 263 -10.66 23.47 -5.71
C GLY A 263 -9.86 22.40 -4.98
N ARG A 264 -9.28 21.40 -5.67
CA ARG A 264 -8.51 20.30 -5.06
C ARG A 264 -7.34 20.74 -4.17
N SER A 265 -6.74 21.88 -4.47
CA SER A 265 -5.59 22.43 -3.73
C SER A 265 -5.99 23.18 -2.46
N ASN A 266 -7.28 23.47 -2.26
CA ASN A 266 -7.77 24.15 -1.06
C ASN A 266 -8.09 23.12 0.02
N SER A 267 -7.18 22.99 0.99
CA SER A 267 -7.29 22.03 2.10
C SER A 267 -8.52 22.25 2.98
N LYS A 268 -9.06 23.48 3.05
CA LYS A 268 -10.24 23.80 3.87
C LYS A 268 -11.55 23.34 3.24
N THR A 269 -11.64 23.40 1.91
CA THR A 269 -12.89 23.09 1.19
C THR A 269 -12.89 21.71 0.55
N CYS A 270 -11.74 21.08 0.35
CA CYS A 270 -11.66 19.76 -0.27
C CYS A 270 -12.26 18.67 0.66
N PRO A 271 -13.11 17.73 0.17
CA PRO A 271 -13.29 17.33 -1.23
C PRO A 271 -14.29 18.15 -2.08
N LYS A 272 -15.11 19.03 -1.50
CA LYS A 272 -16.18 19.82 -2.16
C LYS A 272 -16.91 19.05 -3.27
N LEU A 273 -17.95 18.30 -2.91
CA LEU A 273 -18.66 17.42 -3.86
C LEU A 273 -19.57 18.15 -4.85
N LYS A 274 -20.14 19.30 -4.46
CA LYS A 274 -20.92 20.19 -5.33
C LYS A 274 -20.29 21.59 -5.39
N LYS A 275 -20.48 22.26 -6.52
CA LYS A 275 -20.10 23.66 -6.77
C LYS A 275 -21.16 24.59 -6.14
N GLY A 276 -20.87 25.90 -6.10
CA GLY A 276 -21.77 26.88 -5.49
C GLY A 276 -23.14 27.01 -6.16
N ASN A 277 -23.26 26.54 -7.42
CA ASN A 277 -24.50 26.48 -8.19
C ASN A 277 -25.23 25.12 -8.07
N ASN A 278 -24.90 24.32 -7.06
CA ASN A 278 -25.46 22.98 -6.81
C ASN A 278 -25.15 21.92 -7.89
N GLN A 279 -24.28 22.22 -8.87
CA GLN A 279 -23.78 21.21 -9.81
C GLN A 279 -22.70 20.33 -9.17
N TRP A 280 -22.58 19.07 -9.57
CA TRP A 280 -21.50 18.21 -9.10
C TRP A 280 -20.11 18.73 -9.51
N ASN A 281 -19.12 18.56 -8.62
CA ASN A 281 -17.74 18.97 -8.88
C ASN A 281 -16.98 17.90 -9.66
N GLU A 282 -17.07 17.99 -10.98
CA GLU A 282 -16.55 16.99 -11.91
C GLU A 282 -15.09 16.61 -11.68
N VAL A 283 -14.80 15.32 -11.79
CA VAL A 283 -13.48 14.73 -11.62
C VAL A 283 -13.03 14.07 -12.91
N ASN A 284 -11.86 14.48 -13.37
CA ASN A 284 -11.15 13.85 -14.47
C ASN A 284 -10.06 12.93 -13.92
N VAL A 285 -9.96 11.70 -14.41
CA VAL A 285 -8.90 10.76 -13.97
C VAL A 285 -8.25 10.09 -15.17
N LYS A 286 -6.92 10.13 -15.22
CA LYS A 286 -6.13 9.37 -16.21
C LYS A 286 -5.70 8.03 -15.64
N PHE A 287 -6.24 6.95 -16.21
CA PHE A 287 -5.79 5.58 -16.00
C PHE A 287 -4.84 5.14 -17.11
N GLY A 288 -4.34 3.90 -17.05
CA GLY A 288 -3.49 3.33 -18.10
C GLY A 288 -4.13 3.37 -19.49
N PRO A 289 -5.38 2.90 -19.68
CA PRO A 289 -6.05 2.89 -20.97
C PRO A 289 -6.43 4.28 -21.52
N GLY A 290 -6.60 5.30 -20.66
CA GLY A 290 -7.11 6.60 -21.08
C GLY A 290 -7.63 7.47 -19.95
N GLN A 291 -8.23 8.60 -20.32
CA GLN A 291 -8.89 9.51 -19.39
C GLN A 291 -10.37 9.15 -19.23
N THR A 292 -10.88 9.32 -18.02
CA THR A 292 -12.27 9.07 -17.62
C THR A 292 -12.84 10.29 -16.91
N HIS A 293 -14.15 10.44 -16.98
CA HIS A 293 -14.90 11.59 -16.47
C HIS A 293 -15.97 11.11 -15.48
N HIS A 294 -16.04 11.76 -14.32
CA HIS A 294 -16.96 11.42 -13.25
C HIS A 294 -17.63 12.70 -12.71
N LYS A 295 -18.88 12.60 -12.26
CA LYS A 295 -19.63 13.76 -11.77
C LYS A 295 -19.02 14.36 -10.49
N SER A 296 -18.50 13.54 -9.58
CA SER A 296 -17.79 13.98 -8.36
C SER A 296 -16.83 12.90 -7.85
N LEU A 297 -16.08 13.17 -6.77
CA LEU A 297 -15.22 12.15 -6.15
C LEU A 297 -16.03 10.94 -5.63
N GLY A 298 -17.24 11.17 -5.11
CA GLY A 298 -18.14 10.07 -4.72
C GLY A 298 -18.58 9.23 -5.91
N HIS A 299 -18.89 9.84 -7.06
CA HIS A 299 -19.20 9.11 -8.29
C HIS A 299 -17.98 8.32 -8.81
N LEU A 300 -16.77 8.88 -8.74
CA LEU A 300 -15.55 8.15 -9.07
C LEU A 300 -15.38 6.90 -8.19
N PHE A 301 -15.64 7.03 -6.88
CA PHE A 301 -15.61 5.90 -5.95
C PHE A 301 -16.57 4.79 -6.42
N ASN A 302 -17.85 5.13 -6.60
CA ASN A 302 -18.88 4.18 -7.02
C ASN A 302 -18.58 3.56 -8.39
N ASP A 303 -18.22 4.37 -9.39
CA ASP A 303 -17.96 3.92 -10.76
C ASP A 303 -16.77 2.95 -10.84
N TRP A 304 -15.77 3.12 -9.96
CA TRP A 304 -14.59 2.25 -9.95
C TRP A 304 -14.86 0.94 -9.22
N TYR A 305 -15.49 1.00 -8.04
CA TYR A 305 -15.80 -0.21 -7.27
C TYR A 305 -16.94 -1.01 -7.89
N GLY A 306 -17.90 -0.35 -8.54
CA GLY A 306 -18.99 -0.99 -9.26
C GLY A 306 -18.51 -1.97 -10.33
N ASP A 307 -17.38 -1.68 -11.00
CA ASP A 307 -16.76 -2.58 -11.99
C ASP A 307 -16.27 -3.92 -11.38
N TYR A 308 -15.94 -3.95 -10.08
CA TYR A 308 -15.54 -5.17 -9.37
C TYR A 308 -16.70 -5.82 -8.59
N PHE A 309 -17.68 -5.01 -8.21
CA PHE A 309 -18.76 -5.40 -7.31
C PHE A 309 -19.98 -5.97 -8.06
N TYR A 310 -20.35 -5.39 -9.20
CA TYR A 310 -21.55 -5.78 -9.96
C TYR A 310 -21.23 -6.63 -11.20
N SER A 311 -22.10 -7.60 -11.55
CA SER A 311 -21.92 -8.45 -12.74
C SER A 311 -22.22 -7.72 -14.06
N ASN A 312 -23.19 -6.80 -14.05
CA ASN A 312 -23.62 -6.03 -15.21
C ASN A 312 -23.60 -4.54 -14.86
N SER A 313 -22.58 -3.81 -15.30
CA SER A 313 -22.50 -2.36 -15.10
C SER A 313 -23.24 -1.54 -16.17
N THR A 314 -24.14 -2.16 -16.93
CA THR A 314 -25.03 -1.42 -17.85
C THR A 314 -25.97 -0.57 -16.99
N LYS A 315 -25.79 0.75 -17.08
CA LYS A 315 -26.22 1.75 -16.11
C LYS A 315 -27.73 2.05 -16.10
N ASP A 316 -28.57 1.46 -16.95
CA ASP A 316 -29.82 2.12 -17.34
C ASP A 316 -31.14 1.35 -17.13
N ASP A 317 -31.15 0.13 -16.58
CA ASP A 317 -32.31 -0.73 -16.82
C ASP A 317 -33.28 -0.87 -15.64
N GLY A 318 -33.07 -0.16 -14.51
CA GLY A 318 -33.96 -0.25 -13.33
C GLY A 318 -34.08 -1.65 -12.70
N ASN A 319 -33.37 -2.64 -13.25
CA ASN A 319 -33.36 -4.02 -12.81
C ASN A 319 -32.48 -4.16 -11.57
N GLU A 320 -32.89 -5.07 -10.71
CA GLU A 320 -32.22 -5.48 -9.47
C GLU A 320 -30.71 -5.63 -9.70
N ARG A 321 -29.90 -4.80 -9.01
CA ARG A 321 -28.45 -4.84 -9.13
C ARG A 321 -27.96 -6.15 -8.55
N ASN A 322 -27.60 -7.08 -9.43
CA ASN A 322 -27.02 -8.34 -9.01
C ASN A 322 -25.58 -8.11 -8.52
N THR A 323 -25.32 -8.43 -7.26
CA THR A 323 -24.00 -8.40 -6.61
C THR A 323 -23.14 -9.62 -6.97
N THR A 324 -23.62 -10.47 -7.88
CA THR A 324 -22.84 -11.59 -8.42
C THR A 324 -21.55 -11.07 -9.04
N ALA A 325 -20.47 -11.78 -8.75
CA ALA A 325 -19.14 -11.47 -9.25
C ALA A 325 -19.05 -11.51 -10.78
N PRO A 326 -18.51 -10.49 -11.46
CA PRO A 326 -18.25 -10.57 -12.91
C PRO A 326 -17.13 -11.56 -13.26
N PHE A 327 -16.28 -11.91 -12.29
CA PHE A 327 -15.18 -12.87 -12.36
C PHE A 327 -14.68 -13.13 -10.92
N PRO A 328 -13.85 -14.16 -10.65
CA PRO A 328 -13.33 -14.36 -9.30
C PRO A 328 -12.48 -13.18 -8.80
N ARG A 329 -12.81 -12.68 -7.61
CA ARG A 329 -12.15 -11.52 -6.98
C ARG A 329 -12.38 -11.56 -5.47
N LEU A 330 -11.47 -10.94 -4.72
CA LEU A 330 -11.73 -10.57 -3.33
C LEU A 330 -11.76 -9.05 -3.21
N ILE A 331 -12.69 -8.50 -2.44
CA ILE A 331 -12.75 -7.08 -2.08
C ILE A 331 -12.65 -6.95 -0.57
N ILE A 332 -11.67 -6.17 -0.11
CA ILE A 332 -11.22 -6.13 1.28
C ILE A 332 -11.06 -4.69 1.71
N ARG A 333 -11.46 -4.40 2.95
CA ARG A 333 -11.27 -3.07 3.53
C ARG A 333 -9.80 -2.78 3.77
N PHE A 334 -9.40 -1.53 3.51
CA PHE A 334 -8.09 -1.01 3.85
C PHE A 334 -7.86 -1.06 5.37
N GLU A 335 -8.89 -0.80 6.16
CA GLU A 335 -8.81 -0.85 7.61
C GLU A 335 -8.52 -2.28 8.10
N ASP A 336 -9.06 -3.31 7.43
CA ASP A 336 -8.84 -4.70 7.81
C ASP A 336 -7.41 -5.15 7.57
N ILE A 337 -6.71 -4.64 6.55
CA ILE A 337 -5.28 -4.94 6.36
C ILE A 337 -4.37 -4.18 7.35
N ILE A 338 -4.92 -3.28 8.17
CA ILE A 338 -4.20 -2.61 9.25
C ILE A 338 -4.42 -3.34 10.59
N PHE A 339 -5.66 -3.75 10.87
CA PHE A 339 -6.06 -4.29 12.17
C PHE A 339 -6.22 -5.82 12.21
N PHE A 340 -6.37 -6.45 11.05
CA PHE A 340 -6.45 -7.91 10.85
C PHE A 340 -5.55 -8.40 9.71
N PRO A 341 -4.30 -7.92 9.58
CA PRO A 341 -3.46 -8.22 8.41
C PRO A 341 -3.20 -9.72 8.26
N GLN A 342 -3.03 -10.45 9.37
CA GLN A 342 -2.77 -11.89 9.33
C GLN A 342 -4.00 -12.67 8.89
N GLU A 343 -5.17 -12.40 9.48
CA GLU A 343 -6.43 -13.06 9.16
C GLU A 343 -6.84 -12.79 7.71
N VAL A 344 -6.70 -11.54 7.25
CA VAL A 344 -6.95 -11.17 5.85
C VAL A 344 -6.01 -11.92 4.91
N THR A 345 -4.71 -11.91 5.20
CA THR A 345 -3.72 -12.53 4.30
C THR A 345 -3.93 -14.04 4.24
N GLU A 346 -4.21 -14.69 5.36
CA GLU A 346 -4.51 -16.12 5.41
C GLU A 346 -5.73 -16.48 4.56
N ALA A 347 -6.83 -15.73 4.67
CA ALA A 347 -8.03 -15.94 3.86
C ALA A 347 -7.75 -15.75 2.37
N VAL A 348 -6.99 -14.72 2.00
CA VAL A 348 -6.55 -14.50 0.61
C VAL A 348 -5.71 -15.67 0.08
N CYS A 349 -4.75 -16.16 0.87
CA CYS A 349 -3.92 -17.28 0.47
C CYS A 349 -4.74 -18.54 0.24
N LYS A 350 -5.59 -18.90 1.20
CA LYS A 350 -6.48 -20.07 1.08
C LYS A 350 -7.37 -19.96 -0.15
N CYS A 351 -7.94 -18.78 -0.40
CA CYS A 351 -8.77 -18.53 -1.58
C CYS A 351 -8.03 -18.81 -2.89
N ALA A 352 -6.76 -18.41 -2.97
CA ALA A 352 -5.91 -18.63 -4.13
C ALA A 352 -5.34 -20.07 -4.23
N GLY A 353 -5.70 -20.97 -3.31
CA GLY A 353 -5.11 -22.31 -3.21
C GLY A 353 -3.66 -22.31 -2.73
N GLY A 354 -3.26 -21.25 -2.02
CA GLY A 354 -1.97 -21.10 -1.34
C GLY A 354 -2.08 -21.33 0.16
N THR A 355 -0.97 -21.13 0.85
CA THR A 355 -0.88 -21.22 2.31
C THR A 355 -0.28 -19.94 2.88
N LEU A 356 -0.63 -19.65 4.13
CA LEU A 356 0.11 -18.66 4.90
C LEU A 356 1.52 -19.20 5.11
N GLY A 357 2.52 -18.48 4.63
CA GLY A 357 3.89 -18.96 4.61
C GLY A 357 4.89 -17.83 4.51
N HIS A 358 5.98 -18.00 5.25
CA HIS A 358 7.05 -17.03 5.33
C HIS A 358 8.03 -17.17 4.17
N ARG A 359 8.53 -16.04 3.66
CA ARG A 359 9.64 -16.05 2.71
C ARG A 359 10.93 -16.47 3.40
N ALA A 360 11.58 -17.52 2.89
CA ALA A 360 12.82 -18.03 3.45
C ALA A 360 13.98 -16.99 3.48
N ASP A 361 13.94 -15.99 2.60
CA ASP A 361 14.94 -14.92 2.52
C ASP A 361 14.60 -13.68 3.36
N ASP A 362 13.44 -13.65 4.02
CA ASP A 362 13.08 -12.57 4.91
C ASP A 362 13.71 -12.78 6.29
N LYS A 363 14.71 -11.94 6.56
CA LYS A 363 15.54 -11.94 7.78
C LYS A 363 14.98 -11.07 8.88
N ASP A 364 13.91 -10.32 8.60
CA ASP A 364 13.40 -9.35 9.55
C ASP A 364 12.49 -9.96 10.63
N VAL A 365 12.00 -11.20 10.42
CA VAL A 365 11.20 -11.94 11.40
C VAL A 365 11.73 -13.36 11.58
N ALA A 366 11.36 -13.98 12.71
CA ALA A 366 11.65 -15.39 12.95
C ALA A 366 10.97 -16.28 11.89
N ASN A 367 11.63 -17.37 11.51
CA ASN A 367 11.10 -18.28 10.50
C ASN A 367 9.70 -18.80 10.88
N GLY A 368 8.76 -18.72 9.94
CA GLY A 368 7.37 -19.16 10.13
C GLY A 368 6.47 -18.16 10.86
N THR A 369 6.97 -16.97 11.23
CA THR A 369 6.14 -15.91 11.82
C THR A 369 5.62 -14.96 10.75
N PHE A 370 4.48 -14.30 11.03
CA PHE A 370 3.86 -13.37 10.10
C PHE A 370 4.67 -12.07 10.01
N HIS A 371 5.05 -11.67 8.80
CA HIS A 371 5.68 -10.38 8.52
C HIS A 371 4.65 -9.24 8.59
N TYR A 372 4.64 -8.52 9.71
CA TYR A 372 3.96 -7.25 9.85
C TYR A 372 4.79 -6.09 9.26
N VAL A 373 4.15 -5.22 8.49
CA VAL A 373 4.79 -4.06 7.86
C VAL A 373 4.82 -2.87 8.83
N VAL A 374 5.80 -2.86 9.74
CA VAL A 374 5.93 -1.83 10.80
C VAL A 374 6.27 -0.46 10.23
N ARG A 375 7.20 -0.42 9.28
CA ARG A 375 7.61 0.80 8.58
C ARG A 375 6.66 1.07 7.42
N SER A 376 6.68 2.30 6.91
CA SER A 376 5.85 2.66 5.75
C SER A 376 6.09 1.73 4.55
N ALA A 377 5.01 1.12 4.04
CA ALA A 377 5.00 0.34 2.80
C ALA A 377 5.22 1.20 1.53
N LYS A 378 5.23 2.53 1.66
CA LYS A 378 5.58 3.45 0.59
C LYS A 378 7.09 3.67 0.59
N ALA A 379 7.82 2.92 -0.24
CA ALA A 379 9.26 3.10 -0.45
C ALA A 379 9.55 3.83 -1.79
N GLY A 380 10.68 4.54 -1.90
CA GLY A 380 11.13 5.19 -3.13
C GLY A 380 10.75 6.67 -3.32
N PHE A 381 11.23 7.28 -4.41
CA PHE A 381 11.21 8.73 -4.67
C PHE A 381 9.81 9.32 -4.95
N GLY A 382 8.79 8.50 -5.25
CA GLY A 382 7.45 8.96 -5.63
C GLY A 382 6.45 9.15 -4.48
N HIS A 383 6.89 9.06 -3.22
CA HIS A 383 5.99 8.99 -2.07
C HIS A 383 6.22 10.08 -1.02
N GLY A 384 6.87 11.18 -1.41
CA GLY A 384 7.20 12.29 -0.52
C GLY A 384 8.27 11.94 0.52
N PRO A 385 8.59 12.88 1.44
CA PRO A 385 9.56 12.67 2.51
C PRO A 385 9.19 11.49 3.42
N GLN A 386 10.19 10.78 3.96
CA GLN A 386 9.97 9.63 4.85
C GLN A 386 9.16 10.01 6.09
N SER A 387 9.36 11.21 6.64
CA SER A 387 8.62 11.77 7.77
C SER A 387 7.12 11.93 7.52
N HIS A 388 6.67 11.93 6.27
CA HIS A 388 5.25 12.05 5.91
C HIS A 388 4.60 10.69 5.63
N ARG A 389 5.32 9.60 5.84
CA ARG A 389 4.84 8.26 5.53
C ARG A 389 4.44 7.55 6.81
N ASN A 390 3.21 7.06 6.85
CA ASN A 390 2.69 6.35 8.01
C ASN A 390 3.32 4.96 8.12
N GLY A 391 3.90 4.66 9.28
CA GLY A 391 4.14 3.29 9.72
C GLY A 391 2.85 2.61 10.21
N LEU A 392 3.02 1.45 10.82
CA LEU A 392 1.93 0.67 11.39
C LEU A 392 1.27 1.38 12.57
N ILE A 393 2.07 1.88 13.52
CA ILE A 393 1.57 2.59 14.70
C ILE A 393 0.84 3.89 14.29
N ASP A 394 1.43 4.68 13.38
CA ASP A 394 0.76 5.86 12.82
C ASP A 394 -0.59 5.51 12.19
N SER A 395 -0.68 4.34 11.56
CA SER A 395 -1.92 3.87 10.95
C SER A 395 -2.94 3.48 12.01
N TRP A 396 -2.55 2.87 13.13
CA TRP A 396 -3.45 2.60 14.24
C TRP A 396 -3.99 3.88 14.87
N ILE A 397 -3.12 4.84 15.16
CA ILE A 397 -3.51 6.13 15.72
C ILE A 397 -4.49 6.83 14.76
N ARG A 398 -4.17 6.84 13.47
CA ARG A 398 -4.96 7.57 12.48
C ARG A 398 -6.30 6.92 12.17
N TYR A 399 -6.34 5.60 12.04
CA TYR A 399 -7.51 4.87 11.54
C TYR A 399 -8.30 4.16 12.64
N GLY A 400 -7.75 4.08 13.84
CA GLY A 400 -8.39 3.45 15.00
C GLY A 400 -9.01 4.45 15.96
N SER A 401 -8.65 5.73 15.89
CA SER A 401 -9.05 6.72 16.90
C SER A 401 -10.12 7.72 16.46
N VAL A 402 -10.35 7.90 15.15
CA VAL A 402 -11.23 8.96 14.64
C VAL A 402 -12.11 8.40 13.53
N ASP A 403 -13.42 8.66 13.64
CA ASP A 403 -14.38 8.43 12.57
C ASP A 403 -14.12 9.44 11.44
N PRO A 404 -13.81 8.99 10.21
CA PRO A 404 -13.61 9.89 9.08
C PRO A 404 -14.78 10.81 8.75
N GLN A 405 -16.02 10.47 9.16
CA GLN A 405 -17.20 11.33 8.97
C GLN A 405 -17.12 12.61 9.80
N SER A 406 -16.44 12.57 10.96
CA SER A 406 -16.26 13.73 11.85
C SER A 406 -15.44 14.88 11.22
N GLU A 407 -14.73 14.63 10.12
CA GLU A 407 -13.99 15.66 9.36
C GLU A 407 -14.86 16.46 8.36
N TYR A 408 -16.17 16.19 8.32
CA TYR A 408 -17.12 16.80 7.39
C TYR A 408 -18.07 17.75 8.10
N SER A 409 -18.46 18.83 7.42
CA SER A 409 -19.62 19.61 7.85
C SER A 409 -20.89 18.78 7.69
N PRO A 410 -21.98 19.05 8.45
CA PRO A 410 -23.25 18.33 8.28
C PRO A 410 -23.77 18.36 6.83
N HIS A 411 -23.57 19.49 6.14
CA HIS A 411 -23.95 19.64 4.74
C HIS A 411 -23.10 18.76 3.81
N ASP A 412 -21.77 18.78 3.95
CA ASP A 412 -20.89 17.96 3.11
C ASP A 412 -21.09 16.46 3.37
N LEU A 413 -21.39 16.09 4.62
CA LEU A 413 -21.71 14.71 4.99
C LEU A 413 -22.99 14.23 4.30
N ALA A 414 -24.06 15.04 4.34
CA ALA A 414 -25.31 14.73 3.64
C ALA A 414 -25.11 14.59 2.12
N LEU A 415 -24.29 15.45 1.51
CA LEU A 415 -23.95 15.33 0.09
C LEU A 415 -23.14 14.07 -0.23
N ALA A 416 -22.27 13.65 0.68
CA ALA A 416 -21.52 12.41 0.54
C ALA A 416 -22.45 11.18 0.65
N GLN A 417 -23.37 11.19 1.62
CA GLN A 417 -24.37 10.14 1.79
C GLN A 417 -25.35 10.07 0.61
N GLU A 418 -25.73 11.22 0.02
CA GLU A 418 -26.57 11.31 -1.19
C GLU A 418 -25.93 10.58 -2.38
N VAL A 419 -24.61 10.69 -2.54
CA VAL A 419 -23.91 10.18 -3.73
C VAL A 419 -23.38 8.77 -3.58
N LEU A 420 -22.98 8.35 -2.38
CA LEU A 420 -22.32 7.05 -2.18
C LEU A 420 -23.31 5.89 -2.39
N ASP A 421 -22.83 4.84 -3.04
CA ASP A 421 -23.66 3.69 -3.38
C ASP A 421 -24.03 2.89 -2.11
N PRO A 422 -25.31 2.85 -1.69
CA PRO A 422 -25.70 2.24 -0.42
C PRO A 422 -25.33 0.75 -0.34
N LEU A 423 -25.38 0.00 -1.45
CA LEU A 423 -25.03 -1.42 -1.44
C LEU A 423 -23.54 -1.63 -1.16
N ILE A 424 -22.68 -0.76 -1.69
CA ILE A 424 -21.23 -0.81 -1.41
C ILE A 424 -20.98 -0.36 0.03
N MET A 425 -21.68 0.69 0.49
CA MET A 425 -21.54 1.19 1.87
C MET A 425 -21.92 0.11 2.89
N ASP A 426 -23.06 -0.54 2.70
CA ASP A 426 -23.55 -1.60 3.59
C ASP A 426 -22.65 -2.84 3.54
N ALA A 427 -22.25 -3.28 2.34
CA ALA A 427 -21.42 -4.47 2.17
C ALA A 427 -20.06 -4.38 2.89
N PHE A 428 -19.54 -3.16 3.10
CA PHE A 428 -18.27 -2.92 3.78
C PHE A 428 -18.44 -2.25 5.15
N ALA A 429 -19.67 -2.14 5.67
CA ALA A 429 -19.99 -1.48 6.94
C ALA A 429 -19.38 -0.07 7.05
N TYR A 430 -19.66 0.76 6.05
CA TYR A 430 -19.29 2.17 6.01
C TYR A 430 -20.49 3.12 6.14
N SER A 431 -21.72 2.59 6.17
CA SER A 431 -22.98 3.32 6.31
C SER A 431 -23.14 3.99 7.66
#